data_AF-A0A7R9D151-F1
#
_entry.id   AF-A0A7R9D151-F1
#
_cell.length_a   1.000
_cell.length_b   1.000
_cell.length_c   1.000
_cell.angle_alpha   90.00
_cell.angle_beta   90.00
_cell.angle_gamma   90.00
#
_symmetry.space_group_name_H-M   'P 1'
#
loop_
_entity.id
_entity.type
_entity.pdbx_description
1 polymer ?
#
loop_
_entity_poly.entity_id
_entity_poly.type
_entity_poly.pdbx_seq_one_letter_code
_entity_poly.pdbx_strand_id
1 'polypeptide(L)'
;MKAIDHYHEVSCVRFKEWTGENDVVDVFFNLDSGACWSPVGRSGDGEQKLSLGQRCWYLGIVIHELGHAVGFWHEMNRPDRDSYIYVYWDNIISVSDRTI
;
A
#
# COMPACT_ATOMS: atom_id res chain seq x y z
N MET A 1 -16.45 -1.17 -7.40
CA MET A 1 -15.34 -0.77 -6.52
C MET A 1 -14.12 -1.59 -6.97
N LYS A 2 -13.56 -1.31 -8.17
CA LYS A 2 -12.82 -2.33 -8.96
C LYS A 2 -11.66 -3.02 -8.24
N ALA A 3 -10.88 -2.30 -7.43
CA ALA A 3 -9.76 -2.88 -6.69
C ALA A 3 -10.23 -3.83 -5.58
N ILE A 4 -11.28 -3.46 -4.85
CA ILE A 4 -11.92 -4.30 -3.84
C ILE A 4 -12.57 -5.52 -4.50
N ASP A 5 -13.26 -5.33 -5.61
CA ASP A 5 -13.89 -6.40 -6.38
C ASP A 5 -12.83 -7.43 -6.81
N HIS A 6 -11.66 -6.97 -7.28
CA HIS A 6 -10.54 -7.86 -7.61
C HIS A 6 -10.10 -8.74 -6.42
N TYR A 7 -9.93 -8.16 -5.22
CA TYR A 7 -9.60 -8.94 -4.03
C TYR A 7 -10.70 -9.96 -3.68
N HIS A 8 -11.97 -9.58 -3.83
CA HIS A 8 -13.09 -10.47 -3.55
C HIS A 8 -13.15 -11.67 -4.52
N GLU A 9 -12.78 -11.45 -5.79
CA GLU A 9 -12.77 -12.46 -6.86
C GLU A 9 -11.60 -13.45 -6.72
N VAL A 10 -10.40 -12.97 -6.41
CA VAL A 10 -9.16 -13.79 -6.50
C VAL A 10 -8.66 -14.31 -5.16
N SER A 11 -9.27 -13.90 -4.04
CA SER A 11 -8.80 -14.26 -2.70
C SER A 11 -9.96 -14.49 -1.72
N CYS A 12 -9.63 -14.85 -0.47
CA CYS A 12 -10.58 -14.91 0.63
C CYS A 12 -10.73 -13.57 1.39
N VAL A 13 -9.96 -12.54 1.05
CA VAL A 13 -10.02 -11.22 1.71
C VAL A 13 -11.34 -10.53 1.36
N ARG A 14 -12.00 -9.94 2.36
CA ARG A 14 -13.29 -9.23 2.20
C ARG A 14 -13.23 -7.86 2.85
N PHE A 15 -13.18 -6.83 2.01
CA PHE A 15 -13.46 -5.46 2.41
C PHE A 15 -14.97 -5.24 2.54
N LYS A 16 -15.38 -4.53 3.60
CA LYS A 16 -16.76 -4.10 3.85
C LYS A 16 -16.74 -2.65 4.33
N GLU A 17 -17.86 -1.97 4.17
CA GLU A 17 -18.04 -0.65 4.77
C GLU A 17 -17.91 -0.73 6.30
N TRP A 18 -17.29 0.29 6.87
CA TRP A 18 -17.11 0.39 8.32
C TRP A 18 -18.45 0.57 9.01
N THR A 19 -18.70 -0.22 10.05
CA THR A 19 -19.95 -0.22 10.81
C THR A 19 -19.73 -0.02 12.32
N GLY A 20 -18.53 0.44 12.71
CA GLY A 20 -18.15 0.66 14.11
C GLY A 20 -17.12 -0.34 14.65
N GLU A 21 -16.39 -1.05 13.78
CA GLU A 21 -15.24 -1.85 14.18
C GLU A 21 -14.13 -0.97 14.79
N ASN A 22 -13.40 -1.52 15.75
CA ASN A 22 -12.30 -0.80 16.42
C ASN A 22 -11.16 -0.45 15.47
N ASP A 23 -10.76 -1.40 14.62
CA ASP A 23 -9.68 -1.20 13.65
C ASP A 23 -10.25 -1.10 12.23
N VAL A 24 -9.83 -0.06 11.51
CA VAL A 24 -10.36 0.27 10.19
C VAL A 24 -9.25 0.82 9.30
N VAL A 25 -9.33 0.52 8.01
CA VAL A 25 -8.51 1.18 6.99
C VAL A 25 -9.31 2.37 6.44
N ASP A 26 -8.89 3.58 6.77
CA ASP A 26 -9.44 4.82 6.18
C ASP A 26 -8.74 5.11 4.84
N VAL A 27 -9.46 4.91 3.75
CA VAL A 27 -8.98 5.22 2.40
C VAL A 27 -9.19 6.71 2.14
N PHE A 28 -8.13 7.49 2.32
CA PHE A 28 -8.18 8.95 2.20
C PHE A 28 -7.55 9.45 0.90
N PHE A 29 -8.24 10.37 0.23
CA PHE A 29 -7.76 10.99 -1.01
C PHE A 29 -6.91 12.23 -0.68
N ASN A 30 -5.59 12.08 -0.76
CA ASN A 30 -4.64 13.14 -0.46
C ASN A 30 -4.35 14.00 -1.68
N LEU A 31 -5.30 14.84 -2.09
CA LEU A 31 -5.18 15.62 -3.33
C LEU A 31 -4.02 16.65 -3.31
N ASP A 32 -3.50 16.97 -2.12
CA ASP A 32 -2.37 17.89 -1.93
C ASP A 32 -0.99 17.21 -2.08
N SER A 33 -0.96 15.89 -2.26
CA SER A 33 0.28 15.10 -2.40
C SER A 33 0.24 14.18 -3.62
N GLY A 34 1.39 13.97 -4.26
CA GLY A 34 1.55 12.91 -5.28
C GLY A 34 1.83 11.51 -4.71
N ALA A 35 1.91 11.37 -3.39
CA ALA A 35 2.33 10.12 -2.75
C ALA A 35 1.17 9.13 -2.54
N CYS A 36 1.45 7.85 -2.82
CA CYS A 36 0.60 6.71 -2.50
C CYS A 36 1.29 5.88 -1.41
N TRP A 37 0.58 5.52 -0.35
CA TRP A 37 1.14 4.68 0.71
C TRP A 37 0.06 4.07 1.60
N SER A 38 0.38 2.95 2.25
CA SER A 38 -0.38 2.35 3.33
C SER A 38 0.55 1.66 4.34
N PRO A 39 0.21 1.63 5.65
CA PRO A 39 0.87 0.76 6.61
C PRO A 39 0.75 -0.71 6.22
N VAL A 40 1.76 -1.52 6.57
CA VAL A 40 1.73 -2.95 6.28
C VAL A 40 1.00 -3.71 7.39
N GLY A 41 -0.12 -4.35 7.04
CA GLY A 41 -0.95 -5.13 7.95
C GLY A 41 -1.86 -4.28 8.85
N ARG A 42 -2.53 -4.96 9.78
CA ARG A 42 -3.40 -4.33 10.79
C ARG A 42 -2.57 -3.71 11.91
N SER A 43 -2.64 -2.39 12.09
CA SER A 43 -1.92 -1.68 13.16
C SER A 43 -2.42 -2.06 14.56
N GLY A 44 -3.73 -2.30 14.72
CA GLY A 44 -4.34 -2.76 15.98
C GLY A 44 -4.55 -1.67 17.04
N ASP A 45 -4.40 -0.41 16.67
CA ASP A 45 -4.53 0.78 17.51
C ASP A 45 -5.61 1.75 17.01
N GLY A 46 -6.56 1.26 16.20
CA GLY A 46 -7.69 2.01 15.69
C GLY A 46 -7.68 2.22 14.18
N GLU A 47 -7.96 3.46 13.78
CA GLU A 47 -7.94 3.88 12.39
C GLU A 47 -6.50 3.92 11.85
N GLN A 48 -6.25 3.23 10.74
CA GLN A 48 -5.03 3.36 9.95
C GLN A 48 -5.34 3.96 8.58
N LYS A 49 -4.51 4.91 8.14
CA LYS A 49 -4.73 5.63 6.90
C LYS A 49 -4.09 4.94 5.70
N LEU A 50 -4.80 4.92 4.56
CA LEU A 50 -4.29 4.56 3.24
C LEU A 50 -4.42 5.78 2.32
N SER A 51 -3.28 6.32 1.91
CA SER A 51 -3.20 7.56 1.11
C SER A 51 -3.28 7.25 -0.38
N LEU A 52 -4.28 7.84 -1.05
CA LEU A 52 -4.32 7.91 -2.51
C LEU A 52 -4.13 9.36 -2.95
N GLY A 53 -2.88 9.73 -3.19
CA GLY A 53 -2.49 11.03 -3.72
C GLY A 53 -2.91 11.29 -5.17
N GLN A 54 -2.54 12.45 -5.71
CA GLN A 54 -2.73 12.76 -7.12
C GLN A 54 -2.03 11.70 -7.98
N ARG A 55 -2.76 11.14 -8.95
CA ARG A 55 -2.29 10.05 -9.85
C ARG A 55 -2.13 8.67 -9.21
N CYS A 56 -2.53 8.46 -7.95
CA CYS A 56 -2.59 7.14 -7.32
C CYS A 56 -3.84 6.30 -7.69
N TRP A 57 -4.70 6.79 -8.59
CA TRP A 57 -6.07 6.31 -8.77
C TRP A 57 -6.19 5.24 -9.87
N TYR A 58 -5.04 4.70 -10.30
CA TYR A 58 -4.99 3.58 -11.22
C TYR A 58 -5.28 2.28 -10.47
N LEU A 59 -6.03 1.38 -11.12
CA LEU A 59 -6.47 0.12 -10.52
C LEU A 59 -5.32 -0.64 -9.82
N GLY A 60 -4.18 -0.78 -10.50
CA GLY A 60 -3.02 -1.49 -9.95
C GLY A 60 -2.40 -0.83 -8.72
N ILE A 61 -2.40 0.52 -8.65
CA ILE A 61 -1.89 1.24 -7.49
C ILE A 61 -2.81 1.04 -6.30
N VAL A 62 -4.13 1.14 -6.49
CA VAL A 62 -5.08 0.91 -5.40
C VAL A 62 -5.00 -0.53 -4.89
N ILE A 63 -4.85 -1.51 -5.78
CA ILE A 63 -4.62 -2.92 -5.39
C ILE A 63 -3.33 -3.09 -4.58
N HIS A 64 -2.26 -2.39 -4.98
CA HIS A 64 -0.97 -2.40 -4.29
C HIS A 64 -1.08 -1.84 -2.87
N GLU A 65 -1.67 -0.65 -2.71
CA GLU A 65 -1.82 -0.04 -1.38
C GLU A 65 -2.76 -0.84 -0.48
N LEU A 66 -3.84 -1.43 -1.03
CA LEU A 66 -4.66 -2.40 -0.29
C LEU A 66 -3.86 -3.66 0.09
N GLY A 67 -2.90 -4.07 -0.74
CA GLY A 67 -2.01 -5.20 -0.46
C GLY A 67 -1.09 -4.92 0.72
N HIS A 68 -0.59 -3.69 0.84
CA HIS A 68 0.09 -3.24 2.05
C HIS A 68 -0.82 -3.37 3.27
N ALA A 69 -2.04 -2.81 3.23
CA ALA A 69 -2.99 -2.93 4.34
C ALA A 69 -3.34 -4.39 4.71
N VAL A 70 -3.38 -5.30 3.73
CA VAL A 70 -3.55 -6.75 3.95
C VAL A 70 -2.36 -7.38 4.67
N GLY A 71 -1.14 -6.86 4.49
CA GLY A 71 0.06 -7.34 5.18
C GLY A 71 1.25 -7.68 4.29
N PHE A 72 1.23 -7.30 3.02
CA PHE A 72 2.34 -7.57 2.10
C PHE A 72 3.36 -6.43 2.12
N TRP A 73 4.63 -6.79 2.29
CA TRP A 73 5.75 -5.91 1.96
C TRP A 73 6.01 -5.92 0.46
N HIS A 74 6.83 -5.00 -0.05
CA HIS A 74 7.28 -5.10 -1.44
C HIS A 74 8.07 -6.40 -1.66
N GLU A 75 7.91 -7.01 -2.83
CA GLU A 75 8.52 -8.32 -3.15
C GLU A 75 10.06 -8.29 -3.07
N MET A 76 10.69 -7.15 -3.41
CA MET A 76 12.14 -6.98 -3.25
C MET A 76 12.60 -6.88 -1.80
N ASN A 77 11.71 -6.97 -0.80
CA ASN A 77 12.09 -7.10 0.61
C ASN A 77 12.13 -8.55 1.09
N ARG A 78 11.82 -9.53 0.23
CA ARG A 78 11.91 -10.94 0.61
C ARG A 78 13.31 -11.31 1.12
N PRO A 79 13.42 -12.18 2.14
CA PRO A 79 14.71 -12.60 2.68
C PRO A 79 15.62 -13.32 1.66
N ASP A 80 15.03 -13.93 0.64
CA ASP A 80 15.73 -14.67 -0.41
C ASP A 80 15.98 -13.84 -1.68
N ARG A 81 15.65 -12.54 -1.71
CA ARG A 81 15.72 -11.69 -2.90
C ARG A 81 17.09 -11.68 -3.59
N ASP A 82 18.18 -11.82 -2.82
CA ASP A 82 19.55 -11.70 -3.33
C ASP A 82 19.92 -12.93 -4.21
N SER A 83 19.04 -13.94 -4.26
CA SER A 83 19.11 -15.05 -5.23
C SER A 83 18.43 -14.75 -6.57
N TYR A 84 17.65 -13.67 -6.67
CA TYR A 84 16.83 -13.32 -7.85
C TYR A 84 17.14 -11.95 -8.44
N ILE A 85 17.56 -11.00 -7.60
CA ILE A 85 17.88 -9.63 -8.01
C ILE A 85 19.22 -9.20 -7.43
N TYR A 86 19.87 -8.26 -8.13
CA TYR A 86 21.05 -7.55 -7.62
C TYR A 86 20.70 -6.08 -7.44
N VAL A 87 20.91 -5.55 -6.24
CA VAL A 87 20.69 -4.13 -5.94
C VAL A 87 21.98 -3.37 -6.17
N TYR A 88 22.00 -2.50 -7.17
CA TYR A 88 23.09 -1.54 -7.39
C TYR A 88 22.92 -0.37 -6.41
N TRP A 89 23.42 -0.53 -5.19
CA TRP A 89 23.26 0.45 -4.10
C TRP A 89 23.77 1.85 -4.46
N ASP A 90 24.81 1.95 -5.28
CA ASP A 90 25.37 3.22 -5.76
C ASP A 90 24.41 4.01 -6.66
N ASN A 91 23.39 3.36 -7.23
CA ASN A 91 22.38 3.99 -8.08
C ASN A 91 21.13 4.44 -7.30
N ILE A 92 21.10 4.27 -5.97
CA ILE A 92 19.96 4.67 -5.13
C ILE A 92 20.16 6.13 -4.72
N ILE A 93 19.23 6.99 -5.15
CA ILE A 93 19.21 8.42 -4.78
C ILE A 93 19.12 8.54 -3.26
N SER A 94 20.07 9.29 -2.68
CA SER A 94 20.09 9.52 -1.24
C SER A 94 18.86 10.32 -0.80
N VAL A 95 18.43 10.14 0.45
CA VAL A 95 17.30 10.90 0.99
C VAL A 95 17.59 12.41 0.96
N SER A 96 18.85 12.83 1.10
CA SER A 96 19.26 14.23 1.01
C SER A 96 19.16 14.83 -0.40
N ASP A 97 19.16 13.99 -1.44
CA ASP A 97 19.10 14.43 -2.84
C ASP A 97 17.68 14.41 -3.42
N ARG A 98 16.67 14.04 -2.62
CA ARG A 98 15.26 14.13 -3.01
C ARG A 98 14.79 15.59 -2.92
N THR A 99 14.91 16.34 -4.02
CA THR A 99 14.09 17.54 -4.21
C THR A 99 12.63 17.13 -4.40
N ILE A 100 11.80 17.45 -3.40
CA ILE A 100 10.34 17.34 -3.46
C ILE A 100 9.79 18.62 -4.06
#